data_AF-A0A7C6R605-F1
#
_entry.id   AF-A0A7C6R605-F1
#
_cell.length_a   1.000
_cell.length_b   1.000
_cell.length_c   1.000
_cell.angle_alpha   90.00
_cell.angle_beta   90.00
_cell.angle_gamma   90.00
#
_symmetry.space_group_name_H-M   'P 1'
#
loop_
_entity.id
_entity.type
_entity.pdbx_description
1 polymer ?
#
loop_
_entity_poly.entity_id
_entity_poly.type
_entity_poly.pdbx_seq_one_letter_code
_entity_poly.pdbx_strand_id
1 'polypeptide(L)'
;MNKRFCMLIFIAVILVFASSCTKTNAWEPTKYDDSYTLEGVNMAVKEETVSPTGLTVIIENNSVSRQFVFGEDFLLEKRIKDKWYHVPVIIENYAFNSIGYELAPKEKRKWTVDWPWLYGNLDAGE
;
A
#
# COMPACT_ATOMS: atom_id res chain seq x y z
N MET A 1 -56.72 5.85 9.77
CA MET A 1 -55.54 5.20 9.14
C MET A 1 -55.52 3.73 9.55
N ASN A 2 -55.68 2.85 8.57
CA ASN A 2 -55.88 1.42 8.71
C ASN A 2 -54.57 0.73 9.11
N LYS A 3 -54.56 -0.05 10.21
CA LYS A 3 -53.35 -0.72 10.74
C LYS A 3 -52.57 -1.53 9.68
N ARG A 4 -53.29 -2.10 8.71
CA ARG A 4 -52.71 -2.81 7.55
C ARG A 4 -51.97 -1.88 6.58
N PHE A 5 -52.45 -0.65 6.40
CA PHE A 5 -51.80 0.37 5.57
C PHE A 5 -50.53 0.91 6.24
N CYS A 6 -50.56 1.14 7.56
CA CYS A 6 -49.36 1.48 8.32
C CYS A 6 -48.29 0.37 8.24
N MET A 7 -48.71 -0.89 8.33
CA MET A 7 -47.80 -2.05 8.28
C MET A 7 -47.14 -2.20 6.90
N LEU A 8 -47.90 -1.99 5.81
CA LEU A 8 -47.37 -2.04 4.44
C LEU A 8 -46.38 -0.91 4.15
N ILE A 9 -46.63 0.30 4.68
CA ILE A 9 -45.68 1.42 4.62
C ILE A 9 -44.40 1.07 5.40
N PHE A 10 -44.53 0.46 6.57
CA PHE A 10 -43.38 0.08 7.40
C PHE A 10 -42.48 -0.98 6.72
N ILE A 11 -43.08 -1.96 6.06
CA ILE A 11 -42.34 -3.01 5.30
C ILE A 11 -41.64 -2.42 4.07
N ALA A 12 -42.28 -1.50 3.35
CA ALA A 12 -41.67 -0.82 2.20
C ALA A 12 -40.46 0.04 2.61
N VAL A 13 -40.53 0.72 3.77
CA VAL A 13 -39.42 1.50 4.32
C VAL A 13 -38.24 0.61 4.72
N ILE A 14 -38.49 -0.57 5.31
CA ILE A 14 -37.42 -1.53 5.67
C ILE A 14 -36.68 -2.07 4.44
N LEU A 15 -37.39 -2.31 3.33
CA LEU A 15 -36.78 -2.80 2.08
C LEU A 15 -35.89 -1.75 1.41
N VAL A 16 -36.17 -0.45 1.57
CA VAL A 16 -35.31 0.64 1.06
C VAL A 16 -34.00 0.73 1.85
N PHE A 17 -33.97 0.36 3.13
CA PHE A 17 -32.75 0.32 3.95
C PHE A 17 -31.92 -0.95 3.81
N ALA A 18 -32.42 -2.00 3.14
CA ALA A 18 -31.69 -3.26 2.93
C ALA A 18 -30.70 -3.21 1.73
N SER A 19 -30.59 -2.08 1.04
CA SER A 19 -29.88 -1.95 -0.24
C SER A 19 -28.55 -1.18 -0.14
N SER A 20 -27.70 -1.47 0.84
CA SER A 20 -26.30 -1.03 0.75
C SER A 20 -25.36 -1.88 1.60
N CYS A 21 -25.08 -3.09 1.13
CA CYS A 21 -23.77 -3.67 1.36
C CYS A 21 -23.13 -3.96 0.00
N THR A 22 -22.89 -2.90 -0.78
CA THR A 22 -21.80 -2.95 -1.75
C THR A 22 -20.53 -3.04 -0.91
N LYS A 23 -19.80 -4.15 -1.00
CA LYS A 23 -18.37 -4.17 -0.63
C LYS A 23 -17.69 -3.14 -1.52
N THR A 24 -17.68 -1.89 -1.09
CA THR A 24 -16.75 -0.90 -1.61
C THR A 24 -15.38 -1.46 -1.28
N ASN A 25 -14.48 -1.52 -2.27
CA ASN A 25 -13.05 -1.74 -2.04
C ASN A 25 -12.56 -0.55 -1.19
N ALA A 26 -12.85 -0.60 0.11
CA ALA A 26 -12.60 0.49 1.02
C ALA A 26 -11.10 0.49 1.23
N TRP A 27 -10.46 1.50 0.67
CA TRP A 27 -9.05 1.80 0.91
C TRP A 27 -8.82 1.83 2.42
N GLU A 28 -7.99 0.92 2.91
CA GLU A 28 -7.66 0.82 4.33
C GLU A 28 -6.57 1.87 4.64
N PRO A 29 -6.78 2.75 5.65
CA PRO A 29 -5.76 3.71 6.04
C PRO A 29 -4.50 2.99 6.48
N THR A 30 -3.35 3.55 6.16
CA THR A 30 -2.10 2.99 6.66
C THR A 30 -1.96 3.16 8.17
N LYS A 31 -1.31 2.18 8.80
CA LYS A 31 -0.85 2.28 10.19
C LYS A 31 0.56 2.87 10.32
N TYR A 32 1.25 3.07 9.19
CA TYR A 32 2.61 3.60 9.16
C TYR A 32 2.57 5.13 9.22
N ASP A 33 3.54 5.70 9.93
CA ASP A 33 3.75 7.14 10.02
C ASP A 33 4.91 7.54 9.09
N ASP A 34 4.86 8.73 8.51
CA ASP A 34 5.90 9.22 7.59
C ASP A 34 7.21 9.59 8.31
N SER A 35 7.23 9.54 9.65
CA SER A 35 8.40 9.82 10.49
C SER A 35 9.37 8.64 10.66
N TYR A 36 9.05 7.43 10.17
CA TYR A 36 9.91 6.25 10.30
C TYR A 36 11.16 6.38 9.43
N THR A 37 12.24 6.87 10.04
CA THR A 37 13.57 6.96 9.43
C THR A 37 14.56 6.07 10.17
N LEU A 38 15.46 5.42 9.42
CA LEU A 38 16.55 4.62 9.99
C LEU A 38 17.84 5.43 9.91
N GLU A 39 18.37 5.83 11.08
CA GLU A 39 19.58 6.65 11.14
C GLU A 39 20.75 5.98 10.38
N GLY A 40 21.34 6.71 9.44
CA GLY A 40 22.48 6.25 8.65
C GLY A 40 22.12 5.45 7.40
N VAL A 41 20.84 5.29 7.10
CA VAL A 41 20.35 4.78 5.81
C VAL A 41 19.53 5.86 5.12
N ASN A 42 19.74 6.04 3.83
CA ASN A 42 18.90 6.88 2.97
C ASN A 42 18.30 6.03 1.85
N MET A 43 17.05 6.32 1.49
CA MET A 43 16.35 5.69 0.38
C MET A 43 15.80 6.79 -0.53
N ALA A 44 16.04 6.67 -1.83
CA ALA A 44 15.55 7.61 -2.82
C ALA A 44 15.01 6.86 -4.03
N VAL A 45 13.86 7.31 -4.56
CA VAL A 45 13.35 6.82 -5.84
C VAL A 45 14.22 7.35 -6.97
N LYS A 46 14.53 6.50 -7.93
CA LYS A 46 15.15 6.88 -9.19
C LYS A 46 14.06 7.26 -10.19
N GLU A 47 13.70 8.55 -10.21
CA GLU A 47 12.50 9.09 -10.89
C GLU A 47 12.34 8.62 -12.35
N GLU A 48 13.43 8.50 -13.12
CA GLU A 48 13.36 8.06 -14.52
C GLU A 48 12.97 6.59 -14.71
N THR A 49 12.86 5.82 -13.62
CA THR A 49 12.45 4.41 -13.65
C THR A 49 11.00 4.20 -13.21
N VAL A 50 10.31 5.26 -12.76
CA VAL A 50 8.92 5.18 -12.32
C VAL A 50 8.02 4.87 -13.52
N SER A 51 7.20 3.84 -13.37
CA SER A 51 6.30 3.34 -14.41
C SER A 51 5.04 2.73 -13.78
N PRO A 52 4.02 2.38 -14.57
CA PRO A 52 2.83 1.67 -14.07
C PRO A 52 3.11 0.32 -13.38
N THR A 53 4.29 -0.26 -13.59
CA THR A 53 4.62 -1.63 -13.14
C THR A 53 5.76 -1.68 -12.13
N GLY A 54 6.53 -0.62 -11.98
CA GLY A 54 7.73 -0.68 -11.16
C GLY A 54 8.44 0.65 -11.01
N LEU A 55 9.40 0.65 -10.10
CA LEU A 55 10.42 1.69 -9.95
C LEU A 55 11.73 1.09 -9.42
N THR A 56 12.80 1.86 -9.46
CA THR A 56 14.06 1.54 -8.78
C THR A 56 14.23 2.45 -7.56
N VAL A 57 14.47 1.84 -6.40
CA VAL A 57 14.92 2.53 -5.19
C VAL A 57 16.44 2.46 -5.13
N ILE A 58 17.05 3.56 -4.73
CA ILE A 58 18.46 3.65 -4.40
C ILE A 58 18.57 3.63 -2.87
N ILE A 59 19.18 2.58 -2.34
CA ILE A 59 19.38 2.38 -0.90
C ILE A 59 20.86 2.66 -0.59
N GLU A 60 21.14 3.57 0.33
CA GLU A 60 22.49 4.03 0.63
C GLU A 60 22.77 3.94 2.12
N ASN A 61 23.85 3.25 2.48
CA ASN A 61 24.37 3.21 3.84
C ASN A 61 25.40 4.32 4.04
N ASN A 62 24.98 5.36 4.76
CA ASN A 62 25.82 6.52 5.07
C ASN A 62 26.68 6.33 6.32
N SER A 63 26.55 5.21 7.05
CA SER A 63 27.39 4.93 8.22
C SER A 63 28.84 4.62 7.84
N VAL A 64 29.76 4.92 8.75
CA VAL A 64 31.20 4.66 8.58
C VAL A 64 31.57 3.21 8.91
N SER A 65 30.91 2.62 9.90
CA SER A 65 31.28 1.29 10.43
C SER A 65 30.11 0.31 10.56
N ARG A 66 28.85 0.78 10.46
CA ARG A 66 27.67 -0.08 10.64
C ARG A 66 27.31 -0.80 9.36
N GLN A 67 27.14 -2.11 9.47
CA GLN A 67 26.54 -2.97 8.46
C GLN A 67 25.02 -2.93 8.60
N PHE A 68 24.29 -2.85 7.48
CA PHE A 68 22.84 -3.03 7.46
C PHE A 68 22.46 -4.24 6.61
N VAL A 69 21.20 -4.67 6.76
CA VAL A 69 20.57 -5.71 5.95
C VAL A 69 19.16 -5.23 5.59
N PHE A 70 18.72 -5.47 4.37
CA PHE A 70 17.35 -5.18 3.94
C PHE A 70 16.74 -6.40 3.23
N GLY A 71 15.41 -6.47 3.17
CA GLY A 71 14.64 -7.57 2.59
C GLY A 71 13.97 -7.23 1.26
N GLU A 72 13.17 -8.17 0.75
CA GLU A 72 12.39 -7.99 -0.49
C GLU A 72 10.97 -7.45 -0.24
N ASP A 73 10.51 -7.41 1.02
CA ASP A 73 9.16 -6.99 1.35
C ASP A 73 8.94 -5.50 1.09
N PHE A 74 7.81 -5.20 0.47
CA PHE A 74 7.39 -3.82 0.19
C PHE A 74 5.88 -3.69 0.30
N LEU A 75 5.43 -2.44 0.46
CA LEU A 75 4.04 -2.03 0.46
C LEU A 75 3.90 -0.82 -0.46
N LEU A 76 2.80 -0.78 -1.22
CA LEU A 76 2.42 0.41 -1.98
C LEU A 76 1.25 1.11 -1.28
N GLU A 77 1.36 2.42 -1.21
CA GLU A 77 0.36 3.29 -0.59
C GLU A 77 -0.02 4.38 -1.57
N LYS A 78 -1.23 4.91 -1.42
CA LYS A 78 -1.76 6.01 -2.21
C LYS A 78 -2.28 7.10 -1.29
N ARG A 79 -1.91 8.34 -1.59
CA ARG A 79 -2.41 9.53 -0.92
C ARG A 79 -3.76 9.94 -1.50
N ILE A 80 -4.78 9.95 -0.65
CA ILE A 80 -6.15 10.38 -1.00
C ILE A 80 -6.59 11.39 0.05
N LYS A 81 -6.80 12.66 -0.35
CA LYS A 81 -7.20 13.75 0.57
C LYS A 81 -6.28 13.84 1.80
N ASP A 82 -4.98 13.91 1.55
CA ASP A 82 -3.91 14.05 2.56
C ASP A 82 -3.80 12.89 3.57
N LYS A 83 -4.36 11.74 3.23
CA LYS A 83 -4.23 10.51 4.01
C LYS A 83 -3.69 9.40 3.15
N TRP A 84 -2.80 8.60 3.72
CA TRP A 84 -2.22 7.44 3.07
C TRP A 84 -3.09 6.20 3.29
N TYR A 85 -3.28 5.45 2.21
CA TYR A 85 -4.06 4.23 2.20
C TYR A 85 -3.30 3.11 1.49
N HIS A 86 -3.48 1.88 1.94
CA HIS A 86 -2.92 0.72 1.27
C HIS A 86 -3.52 0.56 -0.14
N VAL A 87 -2.66 0.35 -1.14
CA VAL A 87 -3.12 -0.12 -2.46
C VAL A 87 -3.64 -1.56 -2.29
N PRO A 88 -4.88 -1.87 -2.71
CA PRO A 88 -5.40 -3.23 -2.62
C PRO A 88 -4.58 -4.20 -3.47
N VAL A 89 -4.23 -5.35 -2.89
CA VAL A 89 -3.59 -6.45 -3.61
C VAL A 89 -4.60 -7.20 -4.48
N ILE A 90 -4.13 -7.84 -5.55
CA ILE A 90 -4.98 -8.60 -6.48
C ILE A 90 -5.05 -10.11 -6.17
N ILE A 91 -4.29 -10.58 -5.18
CA ILE A 91 -4.25 -11.98 -4.74
C ILE A 91 -4.40 -12.10 -3.22
N GLU A 92 -5.23 -13.04 -2.79
CA GLU A 92 -5.37 -13.44 -1.38
C GLU A 92 -4.38 -14.58 -1.12
N ASN A 93 -3.49 -14.44 -0.13
CA ASN A 93 -2.36 -15.37 0.19
C ASN A 93 -1.11 -15.20 -0.68
N TYR A 94 -0.42 -14.08 -0.51
CA TYR A 94 0.93 -13.85 -1.03
C TYR A 94 1.96 -13.87 0.09
N ALA A 95 3.23 -14.04 -0.29
CA ALA A 95 4.37 -13.92 0.60
C ALA A 95 5.57 -13.36 -0.18
N PHE A 96 6.51 -12.76 0.55
CA PHE A 96 7.81 -12.36 0.02
C PHE A 96 8.87 -13.40 0.36
N ASN A 97 9.96 -13.47 -0.42
CA ASN A 97 11.09 -14.28 0.01
C ASN A 97 11.73 -13.63 1.23
N SER A 98 12.05 -14.46 2.22
CA SER A 98 12.77 -14.03 3.41
C SER A 98 14.28 -14.05 3.17
N ILE A 99 14.77 -13.19 2.27
CA ILE A 99 16.19 -13.05 1.95
C ILE A 99 16.71 -11.75 2.53
N GLY A 100 17.84 -11.81 3.25
CA GLY A 100 18.55 -10.65 3.76
C GLY A 100 19.69 -10.25 2.84
N TYR A 101 19.64 -9.03 2.33
CA TYR A 101 20.69 -8.44 1.50
C TYR A 101 21.57 -7.52 2.32
N GLU A 102 22.84 -7.87 2.45
CA GLU A 102 23.85 -7.04 3.13
C GLU A 102 24.04 -5.71 2.42
N LEU A 103 24.07 -4.60 3.17
CA LEU A 103 24.42 -3.26 2.71
C LEU A 103 25.58 -2.72 3.55
N ALA A 104 26.80 -2.86 3.02
CA ALA A 104 28.04 -2.53 3.71
C ALA A 104 28.20 -1.04 3.99
N PRO A 105 29.06 -0.64 4.95
CA PRO A 105 29.35 0.77 5.20
C PRO A 105 29.73 1.50 3.92
N LYS A 106 29.14 2.68 3.68
CA LYS A 106 29.34 3.49 2.47
C LYS A 106 28.89 2.83 1.16
N GLU A 107 28.20 1.69 1.22
CA GLU A 107 27.65 1.05 0.03
C GLU A 107 26.36 1.73 -0.43
N LYS A 108 26.16 1.70 -1.75
CA LYS A 108 24.95 2.11 -2.43
C LYS A 108 24.45 0.97 -3.32
N ARG A 109 23.18 0.62 -3.19
CA ARG A 109 22.54 -0.43 -3.99
C ARG A 109 21.32 0.09 -4.72
N LYS A 110 21.11 -0.40 -5.93
CA LYS A 110 19.88 -0.21 -6.70
C LYS A 110 18.99 -1.42 -6.47
N TRP A 111 17.74 -1.18 -6.12
CA TRP A 111 16.74 -2.20 -5.88
C TRP A 111 15.53 -1.94 -6.77
N THR A 112 15.28 -2.83 -7.72
CA THR A 112 14.11 -2.73 -8.61
C THR A 112 12.93 -3.40 -7.94
N VAL A 113 11.84 -2.66 -7.77
CA VAL A 113 10.57 -3.17 -7.27
C VAL A 113 9.66 -3.39 -8.47
N ASP A 114 9.25 -4.63 -8.70
CA ASP A 114 8.23 -5.02 -9.67
C ASP A 114 6.99 -5.48 -8.89
N TRP A 115 5.86 -4.85 -9.20
CA TRP A 115 4.61 -5.06 -8.46
C TRP A 115 3.41 -5.61 -9.26
N PRO A 116 3.41 -5.86 -10.60
CA PRO A 116 2.22 -6.36 -11.28
C PRO A 116 1.72 -7.71 -10.76
N TRP A 117 2.65 -8.55 -10.26
CA TRP A 117 2.29 -9.83 -9.67
C TRP A 117 1.42 -9.68 -8.40
N LEU A 118 1.51 -8.55 -7.69
CA LEU A 118 0.80 -8.31 -6.42
C LEU A 118 -0.31 -7.24 -6.53
N TYR A 119 -0.13 -6.22 -7.38
CA TYR A 119 -1.03 -5.07 -7.50
C TYR A 119 -1.55 -4.84 -8.93
N GLY A 120 -1.06 -5.59 -9.93
CA GLY A 120 -1.31 -5.30 -11.33
C GLY A 120 -0.62 -4.02 -11.82
N ASN A 121 -1.04 -3.51 -12.98
CA ASN A 121 -0.55 -2.22 -13.47
C ASN A 121 -1.31 -1.09 -12.76
N LEU A 122 -0.59 -0.05 -12.36
CA LEU A 122 -1.13 1.08 -11.62
C LEU A 122 -1.16 2.36 -12.47
N ASP A 123 -2.21 3.14 -12.31
CA ASP A 123 -2.26 4.51 -12.83
C ASP A 123 -1.32 5.42 -12.05
N ALA A 124 -0.96 6.56 -12.65
CA ALA A 124 -0.20 7.60 -11.95
C ALA A 124 -0.94 8.05 -10.67
N GLY A 125 -0.16 8.32 -9.64
CA GLY A 125 -0.66 8.74 -8.33
C GLY A 125 0.44 9.38 -7.51
N GLU A 126 0.09 9.68 -6.27
CA GLU A 126 1.01 10.08 -5.21
C GLU A 126 0.83 9.15 -4.03
#